data_AF-A0A377TM10-F1
#
_entry.id   AF-A0A377TM10-F1
#
_cell.length_a   1.000
_cell.length_b   1.000
_cell.length_c   1.000
_cell.angle_alpha   90.00
_cell.angle_beta   90.00
_cell.angle_gamma   90.00
#
_symmetry.space_group_name_H-M   'P 1'
#
loop_
_entity.id
_entity.type
_entity.pdbx_description
1 polymer ?
#
loop_
_entity_poly.entity_id
_entity_poly.type
_entity_poly.pdbx_seq_one_letter_code
_entity_poly.pdbx_strand_id
1 'polypeptide(L)'
;MSQANLSETLFKPRFKHPETSTLVRRFSAGKPQAMQSALSGNHVDHWYRLINRLMWIWRGVTPQEILDVQARIVMSEAERTDPELFDTVIGYRGGNWIFEWAKEAMQWQQKAGQEADPLLSGRHWLHASNLYSIAAYPHIKGDELAEQAQALANRAYEEAAQRLPGSLRELEFTIPGGSPITGFCICLKARGRFRRC
;
A
#
# COMPACT_ATOMS: atom_id res chain seq x y z
N MET A 1 31.68 -29.89 -7.75
CA MET A 1 30.58 -29.09 -8.32
C MET A 1 29.31 -29.92 -8.19
N SER A 2 28.49 -29.70 -7.17
CA SER A 2 27.27 -30.49 -6.92
C SER A 2 26.24 -30.23 -8.01
N GLN A 3 25.84 -31.28 -8.71
CA GLN A 3 24.83 -31.26 -9.78
C GLN A 3 23.49 -30.81 -9.19
N ALA A 4 22.91 -29.72 -9.72
CA ALA A 4 21.65 -29.20 -9.22
C ALA A 4 20.52 -30.25 -9.40
N ASN A 5 19.82 -30.58 -8.32
CA ASN A 5 18.79 -31.61 -8.32
C ASN A 5 17.58 -31.11 -9.14
N LEU A 6 17.28 -31.78 -10.26
CA LEU A 6 16.22 -31.37 -11.18
C LEU A 6 14.83 -31.38 -10.51
N SER A 7 14.63 -32.28 -9.54
CA SER A 7 13.42 -32.35 -8.71
C SER A 7 13.22 -31.09 -7.88
N GLU A 8 14.26 -30.53 -7.26
CA GLU A 8 14.18 -29.27 -6.49
C GLU A 8 13.84 -28.07 -7.37
N THR A 9 14.18 -28.11 -8.67
CA THR A 9 13.86 -27.03 -9.61
C THR A 9 12.44 -27.15 -10.14
N LEU A 10 11.96 -28.38 -10.38
CA LEU A 10 10.63 -28.68 -10.90
C LEU A 10 9.52 -28.55 -9.85
N PHE A 11 9.79 -28.90 -8.59
CA PHE A 11 8.82 -28.87 -7.50
C PHE A 11 8.91 -27.63 -6.60
N LYS A 12 9.74 -26.64 -6.96
CA LYS A 12 9.70 -25.33 -6.29
C LYS A 12 8.30 -24.74 -6.45
N PRO A 13 7.56 -24.47 -5.36
CA PRO A 13 6.25 -23.85 -5.46
C PRO A 13 6.43 -22.47 -6.10
N ARG A 14 6.08 -22.39 -7.39
CA ARG A 14 5.99 -21.13 -8.11
C ARG A 14 4.66 -20.51 -7.71
N PHE A 15 4.69 -19.67 -6.69
CA PHE A 15 3.58 -18.79 -6.37
C PHE A 15 3.38 -17.82 -7.54
N LYS A 16 2.56 -18.23 -8.50
CA LYS A 16 2.07 -17.34 -9.56
C LYS A 16 0.88 -16.59 -8.99
N HIS A 17 1.15 -15.54 -8.24
CA HIS A 17 0.10 -14.60 -7.88
C HIS A 17 -0.38 -13.93 -9.19
N PRO A 18 -1.69 -13.97 -9.48
CA PRO A 18 -2.23 -13.23 -10.62
C PRO A 18 -1.91 -11.74 -10.46
N GLU A 19 -1.52 -11.10 -11.54
CA GLU A 19 -1.24 -9.67 -11.52
C GLU A 19 -2.57 -8.89 -11.42
N THR A 20 -2.57 -7.80 -10.65
CA THR A 20 -3.78 -7.07 -10.22
C THR A 20 -4.74 -6.71 -11.35
N SER A 21 -4.23 -6.32 -12.54
CA SER A 21 -5.09 -5.93 -13.67
C SER A 21 -5.93 -7.09 -14.23
N THR A 22 -5.50 -8.34 -13.99
CA THR A 22 -6.18 -9.55 -14.48
C THR A 22 -7.35 -10.01 -13.59
N LEU A 23 -7.45 -9.48 -12.37
CA LEU A 23 -8.39 -9.97 -11.36
C LEU A 23 -9.85 -9.59 -11.64
N VAL A 24 -10.06 -8.45 -12.32
CA VAL A 24 -11.40 -7.98 -12.68
C VAL A 24 -11.60 -8.11 -14.19
N ARG A 25 -12.47 -9.04 -14.60
CA ARG A 25 -12.89 -9.13 -16.01
C ARG A 25 -13.74 -7.92 -16.37
N ARG A 26 -13.19 -6.99 -17.17
CA ARG A 26 -13.97 -5.88 -17.74
C ARG A 26 -14.69 -6.37 -18.99
N PHE A 27 -16.01 -6.39 -18.97
CA PHE A 27 -16.85 -6.79 -20.11
C PHE A 27 -17.01 -5.70 -21.19
N SER A 28 -16.34 -4.55 -21.04
CA SER A 28 -16.27 -3.51 -22.08
C SER A 28 -14.97 -2.73 -21.98
N ALA A 29 -14.15 -2.81 -23.02
CA ALA A 29 -12.99 -1.96 -23.26
C ALA A 29 -13.43 -0.62 -23.90
N GLY A 30 -14.44 0.03 -23.33
CA GLY A 30 -14.80 1.39 -23.74
C GLY A 30 -13.61 2.31 -23.45
N LYS A 31 -13.31 3.24 -24.37
CA LYS A 31 -12.26 4.25 -24.13
C LYS A 31 -12.54 4.94 -22.78
N PRO A 32 -11.59 4.94 -21.84
CA PRO A 32 -11.80 5.57 -20.55
C PRO A 32 -12.11 7.05 -20.78
N GLN A 33 -13.30 7.47 -20.34
CA GLN A 33 -13.67 8.88 -20.37
C GLN A 33 -12.71 9.62 -19.44
N ALA A 34 -12.14 10.73 -19.90
CA ALA A 34 -11.22 11.53 -19.11
C ALA A 34 -11.92 12.04 -17.85
N MET A 35 -11.74 11.33 -16.74
CA MET A 35 -12.21 11.74 -15.42
C MET A 35 -11.09 12.55 -14.79
N GLN A 36 -11.28 13.86 -14.70
CA GLN A 36 -10.37 14.75 -14.00
C GLN A 36 -11.03 15.18 -12.69
N SER A 37 -10.45 14.73 -11.57
CA SER A 37 -10.81 15.19 -10.24
C SER A 37 -9.54 15.30 -9.42
N ALA A 38 -9.29 16.48 -8.86
CA ALA A 38 -8.04 16.81 -8.15
C ALA A 38 -7.73 15.82 -7.01
N LEU A 39 -8.74 15.20 -6.40
CA LEU A 39 -8.59 14.25 -5.29
C LEU A 39 -9.05 12.82 -5.63
N SER A 40 -9.64 12.57 -6.79
CA SER A 40 -10.03 11.20 -7.21
C SER A 40 -8.99 10.52 -8.09
N GLY A 41 -7.92 11.23 -8.45
CA GLY A 41 -6.90 10.76 -9.38
C GLY A 41 -7.26 11.09 -10.82
N ASN A 42 -6.26 11.02 -11.70
CA ASN A 42 -6.44 11.26 -13.12
C ASN A 42 -6.15 9.98 -13.90
N HIS A 43 -6.80 9.82 -15.05
CA HIS A 43 -6.29 8.90 -16.06
C HIS A 43 -4.92 9.42 -16.49
N VAL A 44 -3.86 8.68 -16.16
CA VAL A 44 -2.51 8.96 -16.65
C VAL A 44 -2.22 7.91 -17.70
N ASP A 45 -1.80 8.36 -18.88
CA ASP A 45 -1.49 7.47 -19.98
C ASP A 45 -0.48 6.40 -19.55
N HIS A 46 -0.71 5.17 -20.02
CA HIS A 46 0.12 3.99 -19.73
C HIS A 46 0.09 3.50 -18.26
N TRP A 47 -0.91 3.87 -17.47
CA TRP A 47 -1.14 3.29 -16.13
C TRP A 47 -2.50 2.60 -16.05
N TYR A 48 -2.51 1.37 -15.53
CA TYR A 48 -3.73 0.65 -15.20
C TYR A 48 -4.46 1.31 -14.02
N ARG A 49 -3.70 1.69 -12.98
CA ARG A 49 -4.21 2.37 -11.78
C ARG A 49 -4.44 3.86 -12.04
N LEU A 50 -5.47 4.43 -11.40
CA LEU A 50 -5.64 5.89 -11.36
C LEU A 50 -4.55 6.49 -10.45
N ILE A 51 -3.65 7.26 -11.06
CA ILE A 51 -2.52 7.84 -10.33
C ILE A 51 -2.95 9.15 -9.69
N ASN A 52 -2.80 9.24 -8.37
CA ASN A 52 -3.18 10.41 -7.59
C ASN A 52 -2.02 10.89 -6.71
N ARG A 53 -0.98 11.43 -7.37
CA ARG A 53 0.22 11.92 -6.69
C ARG A 53 -0.11 13.00 -5.65
N LEU A 54 -1.03 13.91 -5.97
CA LEU A 54 -1.42 14.99 -5.05
C LEU A 54 -2.02 14.45 -3.75
N MET A 55 -2.93 13.47 -3.84
CA MET A 55 -3.50 12.84 -2.64
C MET A 55 -2.45 12.08 -1.83
N TRP A 56 -1.51 11.38 -2.47
CA TRP A 56 -0.42 10.71 -1.76
C TRP A 56 0.51 11.69 -1.05
N ILE A 57 0.82 12.82 -1.70
CA ILE A 57 1.58 13.92 -1.10
C ILE A 57 0.83 14.48 0.10
N TRP A 58 -0.47 14.73 -0.04
CA TRP A 58 -1.29 15.24 1.04
C TRP A 58 -1.37 14.28 2.23
N ARG A 59 -1.30 12.96 2.00
CA ARG A 59 -1.20 11.94 3.05
C ARG A 59 0.19 11.82 3.70
N GLY A 60 1.20 12.52 3.18
CA GLY A 60 2.52 12.63 3.79
C GLY A 60 3.66 11.93 3.04
N VAL A 61 3.42 11.37 1.85
CA VAL A 61 4.49 10.77 1.04
C VAL A 61 5.21 11.85 0.23
N THR A 62 6.54 11.88 0.22
CA THR A 62 7.24 12.96 -0.49
C THR A 62 7.12 12.80 -2.02
N PRO A 63 7.07 13.91 -2.79
CA PRO A 63 7.03 13.83 -4.24
C PRO A 63 8.21 13.05 -4.84
N GLN A 64 9.40 13.19 -4.24
CA GLN A 64 10.61 12.50 -4.68
C GLN A 64 10.45 10.98 -4.57
N GLU A 65 10.00 10.46 -3.42
CA GLU A 65 9.79 9.03 -3.23
C GLU A 65 8.76 8.46 -4.20
N ILE A 66 7.67 9.20 -4.45
CA ILE A 66 6.65 8.79 -5.43
C ILE A 66 7.28 8.63 -6.81
N LEU A 67 8.08 9.61 -7.24
CA LEU A 67 8.73 9.58 -8.55
C LEU A 67 9.80 8.49 -8.63
N ASP A 68 10.57 8.27 -7.56
CA ASP A 68 11.60 7.24 -7.50
C ASP A 68 10.98 5.83 -7.61
N VAL A 69 9.88 5.56 -6.90
CA VAL A 69 9.13 4.31 -7.02
C VAL A 69 8.54 4.15 -8.43
N GLN A 70 7.88 5.19 -8.95
CA GLN A 70 7.29 5.13 -10.28
C GLN A 70 8.35 4.93 -11.38
N ALA A 71 9.52 5.55 -11.25
CA ALA A 71 10.63 5.37 -12.18
C ALA A 71 11.11 3.91 -12.21
N ARG A 72 11.22 3.25 -11.05
CA ARG A 72 11.58 1.81 -11.00
C ARG A 72 10.55 0.91 -11.70
N ILE A 73 9.26 1.25 -11.57
CA ILE A 73 8.17 0.53 -12.26
C ILE A 73 8.26 0.74 -13.78
N VAL A 74 8.40 1.99 -14.23
CA VAL A 74 8.49 2.35 -15.65
C VAL A 74 9.72 1.74 -16.31
N MET A 75 10.88 1.81 -15.67
CA MET A 75 12.15 1.33 -16.20
C MET A 75 12.32 -0.19 -16.16
N SER A 76 11.36 -0.93 -15.59
CA SER A 76 11.45 -2.39 -15.54
C SER A 76 11.35 -3.02 -16.94
N GLU A 77 12.25 -3.94 -17.23
CA GLU A 77 12.24 -4.78 -18.44
C GLU A 77 11.50 -6.10 -18.22
N ALA A 78 10.94 -6.32 -17.03
CA ALA A 78 10.19 -7.53 -16.73
C ALA A 78 8.90 -7.64 -17.54
N GLU A 79 8.45 -8.87 -17.76
CA GLU A 79 7.21 -9.18 -18.46
C GLU A 79 6.00 -8.52 -17.77
N ARG A 80 5.13 -7.93 -18.59
CA ARG A 80 3.90 -7.23 -18.18
C ARG A 80 2.69 -7.98 -18.72
N THR A 81 1.58 -7.98 -17.96
CA THR A 81 0.28 -8.48 -18.44
C THR A 81 -0.15 -7.70 -19.69
N ASP A 82 -0.03 -6.38 -19.63
CA ASP A 82 -0.27 -5.48 -20.74
C ASP A 82 1.00 -4.67 -21.00
N PRO A 83 1.68 -4.88 -22.14
CA PRO A 83 2.90 -4.14 -22.49
C PRO A 83 2.73 -2.62 -22.55
N GLU A 84 1.51 -2.11 -22.77
CA GLU A 84 1.23 -0.67 -22.81
C GLU A 84 1.04 -0.05 -21.43
N LEU A 85 0.91 -0.85 -20.37
CA LEU A 85 0.63 -0.39 -19.01
C LEU A 85 1.80 -0.67 -18.07
N PHE A 86 2.46 0.39 -17.61
CA PHE A 86 3.72 0.30 -16.84
C PHE A 86 3.59 -0.51 -15.55
N ASP A 87 2.48 -0.38 -14.82
CA ASP A 87 2.24 -0.97 -13.51
C ASP A 87 1.66 -2.39 -13.52
N THR A 88 1.76 -3.09 -14.66
CA THR A 88 1.23 -4.46 -14.84
C THR A 88 2.33 -5.53 -14.90
N VAL A 89 3.52 -5.25 -14.34
CA VAL A 89 4.61 -6.24 -14.25
C VAL A 89 4.18 -7.47 -13.46
N ILE A 90 4.42 -8.66 -14.04
CA ILE A 90 3.89 -9.93 -13.56
C ILE A 90 4.72 -10.50 -12.39
N GLY A 91 4.04 -10.81 -11.30
CA GLY A 91 4.60 -11.47 -10.12
C GLY A 91 5.36 -10.52 -9.19
N TYR A 92 5.61 -10.97 -7.96
CA TYR A 92 6.21 -10.17 -6.90
C TYR A 92 7.73 -10.04 -7.08
N ARG A 93 8.16 -9.08 -7.92
CA ARG A 93 9.56 -8.83 -8.29
C ARG A 93 9.81 -7.36 -8.63
N GLY A 94 11.07 -7.02 -8.90
CA GLY A 94 11.46 -5.67 -9.36
C GLY A 94 10.59 -5.16 -10.52
N GLY A 95 10.05 -3.96 -10.35
CA GLY A 95 9.11 -3.31 -11.28
C GLY A 95 7.62 -3.60 -11.04
N ASN A 96 7.26 -4.61 -10.24
CA ASN A 96 5.87 -4.82 -9.84
C ASN A 96 5.42 -3.71 -8.89
N TRP A 97 4.20 -3.20 -9.09
CA TRP A 97 3.62 -2.13 -8.28
C TRP A 97 3.72 -2.41 -6.78
N ILE A 98 3.15 -3.53 -6.34
CA ILE A 98 3.07 -3.88 -4.92
C ILE A 98 4.48 -4.07 -4.36
N PHE A 99 5.36 -4.73 -5.11
CA PHE A 99 6.75 -4.94 -4.72
C PHE A 99 7.51 -3.63 -4.50
N GLU A 100 7.47 -2.71 -5.47
CA GLU A 100 8.27 -1.47 -5.39
C GLU A 100 7.79 -0.52 -4.28
N TRP A 101 6.47 -0.41 -4.07
CA TRP A 101 5.91 0.37 -2.96
C TRP A 101 6.15 -0.28 -1.60
N ALA A 102 5.95 -1.61 -1.49
CA ALA A 102 6.22 -2.32 -0.24
C ALA A 102 7.71 -2.28 0.12
N LYS A 103 8.61 -2.37 -0.86
CA LYS A 103 10.05 -2.22 -0.65
C LYS A 103 10.41 -0.84 -0.09
N GLU A 104 9.78 0.23 -0.59
CA GLU A 104 9.97 1.57 -0.04
C GLU A 104 9.45 1.64 1.41
N ALA A 105 8.25 1.10 1.67
CA ALA A 105 7.66 1.05 3.01
C ALA A 105 8.55 0.28 4.01
N MET A 106 9.15 -0.84 3.59
CA MET A 106 10.05 -1.64 4.41
C MET A 106 11.28 -0.86 4.87
N GLN A 107 11.84 0.01 4.02
CA GLN A 107 12.97 0.86 4.40
C GLN A 107 12.59 1.82 5.54
N TRP A 108 11.39 2.39 5.49
CA TRP A 108 10.88 3.26 6.55
C TRP A 108 10.53 2.51 7.82
N GLN A 109 9.95 1.33 7.70
CA GLN A 109 9.75 0.43 8.82
C GLN A 109 11.07 0.07 9.52
N GLN A 110 12.13 -0.20 8.75
CA GLN A 110 13.46 -0.46 9.31
C GLN A 110 14.03 0.77 10.03
N LYS A 111 13.95 1.96 9.41
CA LYS A 111 14.34 3.23 10.05
C LYS A 111 13.56 3.46 11.34
N ALA A 112 12.27 3.18 11.35
CA ALA A 112 11.41 3.35 12.52
C ALA A 112 11.82 2.44 13.68
N GLY A 113 12.25 1.20 13.39
CA GLY A 113 12.73 0.24 14.40
C GLY A 113 14.13 0.56 14.96
N GLN A 114 14.93 1.33 14.24
CA GLN A 114 16.28 1.74 14.66
C GLN A 114 16.29 3.14 15.31
N GLU A 115 15.20 3.88 15.20
CA GLU A 115 15.08 5.25 15.71
C GLU A 115 14.90 5.26 17.24
N ALA A 116 15.72 6.06 17.93
CA ALA A 116 15.71 6.16 19.39
C ALA A 116 14.64 7.14 19.88
N ASP A 117 14.35 8.20 19.12
CA ASP A 117 13.27 9.13 19.46
C ASP A 117 11.90 8.50 19.17
N PRO A 118 11.05 8.25 20.20
CA PRO A 118 9.75 7.63 20.00
C PRO A 118 8.86 8.43 19.05
N LEU A 119 8.90 9.76 19.10
CA LEU A 119 8.05 10.59 18.25
C LEU A 119 8.47 10.48 16.78
N LEU A 120 9.77 10.53 16.51
CA LEU A 120 10.31 10.38 15.17
C LEU A 120 10.09 8.95 14.63
N SER A 121 10.29 7.93 15.48
CA SER A 121 9.95 6.53 15.18
C SER A 121 8.47 6.39 14.79
N GLY A 122 7.56 7.02 15.56
CA GLY A 122 6.13 7.03 15.24
C GLY A 122 5.82 7.68 13.89
N ARG A 123 6.52 8.75 13.52
CA ARG A 123 6.39 9.38 12.18
C ARG A 123 6.90 8.47 11.07
N HIS A 124 8.02 7.78 11.26
CA HIS A 124 8.54 6.81 10.29
C HIS A 124 7.57 5.64 10.10
N TRP A 125 6.97 5.13 11.18
CA TRP A 125 5.93 4.10 11.11
C TRP A 125 4.69 4.56 10.36
N LEU A 126 4.24 5.80 10.60
CA LEU A 126 3.09 6.37 9.87
C LEU A 126 3.40 6.52 8.37
N HIS A 127 4.62 6.93 8.03
CA HIS A 127 5.07 7.01 6.65
C HIS A 127 5.10 5.63 5.96
N ALA A 128 5.61 4.61 6.65
CA ALA A 128 5.58 3.23 6.18
C ALA A 128 4.14 2.74 5.95
N SER A 129 3.21 3.05 6.86
CA SER A 129 1.79 2.72 6.71
C SER A 129 1.17 3.33 5.45
N ASN A 130 1.45 4.60 5.16
CA ASN A 130 0.98 5.26 3.94
C ASN A 130 1.52 4.58 2.68
N LEU A 131 2.80 4.21 2.65
CA LEU A 131 3.42 3.53 1.50
C LEU A 131 2.84 2.12 1.29
N TYR A 132 2.62 1.34 2.36
CA TYR A 132 1.96 0.04 2.26
C TYR A 132 0.50 0.17 1.79
N SER A 133 -0.21 1.23 2.20
CA SER A 133 -1.56 1.51 1.70
C SER A 133 -1.56 1.80 0.19
N ILE A 134 -0.56 2.52 -0.32
CA ILE A 134 -0.38 2.72 -1.77
C ILE A 134 -0.02 1.41 -2.47
N ALA A 135 0.82 0.56 -1.85
CA ALA A 135 1.14 -0.76 -2.39
C ALA A 135 -0.13 -1.61 -2.61
N ALA A 136 -1.06 -1.57 -1.65
CA ALA A 136 -2.33 -2.30 -1.73
C ALA A 136 -3.37 -1.68 -2.68
N TYR A 137 -3.16 -0.45 -3.19
CA TYR A 137 -4.11 0.24 -4.06
C TYR A 137 -4.30 -0.51 -5.41
N PRO A 138 -5.55 -0.72 -5.90
CA PRO A 138 -6.81 -0.13 -5.44
C PRO A 138 -7.65 -1.03 -4.52
N HIS A 139 -7.03 -1.94 -3.77
CA HIS A 139 -7.68 -2.84 -2.80
C HIS A 139 -8.70 -3.79 -3.44
N ILE A 140 -8.30 -4.43 -4.55
CA ILE A 140 -9.14 -5.41 -5.23
C ILE A 140 -9.22 -6.67 -4.37
N LYS A 141 -10.44 -7.10 -4.03
CA LYS A 141 -10.68 -8.34 -3.29
C LYS A 141 -10.15 -9.54 -4.07
N GLY A 142 -9.39 -10.42 -3.40
CA GLY A 142 -8.76 -11.58 -4.02
C GLY A 142 -7.38 -11.30 -4.62
N ASP A 143 -6.88 -10.07 -4.52
CA ASP A 143 -5.45 -9.78 -4.71
C ASP A 143 -4.69 -10.10 -3.41
N GLU A 144 -4.15 -11.32 -3.31
CA GLU A 144 -3.44 -11.79 -2.11
C GLU A 144 -2.26 -10.88 -1.73
N LEU A 145 -1.57 -10.30 -2.72
CA LEU A 145 -0.44 -9.41 -2.48
C LEU A 145 -0.91 -8.06 -1.94
N ALA A 146 -2.03 -7.54 -2.45
CA ALA A 146 -2.62 -6.32 -1.92
C ALA A 146 -3.20 -6.52 -0.51
N GLU A 147 -3.79 -7.68 -0.23
CA GLU A 147 -4.29 -8.05 1.10
C GLU A 147 -3.12 -8.11 2.12
N GLN A 148 -1.99 -8.70 1.74
CA GLN A 148 -0.78 -8.70 2.57
C GLN A 148 -0.24 -7.28 2.80
N ALA A 149 -0.16 -6.46 1.75
CA ALA A 149 0.27 -5.06 1.87
C ALA A 149 -0.69 -4.26 2.77
N GLN A 150 -1.99 -4.50 2.71
CA GLN A 150 -2.96 -3.86 3.59
C GLN A 150 -2.79 -4.28 5.05
N ALA A 151 -2.51 -5.56 5.32
CA ALA A 151 -2.21 -6.03 6.67
C ALA A 151 -0.95 -5.36 7.24
N LEU A 152 0.08 -5.17 6.41
CA LEU A 152 1.29 -4.42 6.79
C LEU A 152 0.99 -2.94 7.05
N ALA A 153 0.13 -2.31 6.24
CA ALA A 153 -0.29 -0.93 6.45
C ALA A 153 -0.98 -0.73 7.80
N ASN A 154 -1.90 -1.64 8.16
CA ASN A 154 -2.62 -1.61 9.43
C ASN A 154 -1.66 -1.77 10.61
N ARG A 155 -0.77 -2.77 10.55
CA ARG A 155 0.24 -2.99 11.59
C ARG A 155 1.18 -1.79 11.77
N ALA A 156 1.66 -1.21 10.66
CA ALA A 156 2.50 -0.02 10.71
C ALA A 156 1.75 1.19 11.32
N TYR A 157 0.44 1.31 11.07
CA TYR A 157 -0.39 2.34 11.67
C TYR A 157 -0.56 2.16 13.17
N GLU A 158 -0.76 0.92 13.63
CA GLU A 158 -0.83 0.60 15.07
C GLU A 158 0.48 0.94 15.79
N GLU A 159 1.63 0.58 15.20
CA GLU A 159 2.95 0.95 15.74
C GLU A 159 3.15 2.47 15.80
N ALA A 160 2.69 3.20 14.78
CA ALA A 160 2.71 4.66 14.78
C ALA A 160 1.83 5.22 15.91
N ALA A 161 0.61 4.70 16.07
CA ALA A 161 -0.36 5.16 17.05
C ALA A 161 0.10 4.98 18.51
N GLN A 162 0.91 3.95 18.79
CA GLN A 162 1.50 3.76 20.12
C GLN A 162 2.53 4.84 20.49
N ARG A 163 3.14 5.48 19.49
CA ARG A 163 4.27 6.40 19.65
C ARG A 163 3.89 7.86 19.45
N LEU A 164 2.88 8.14 18.62
CA LEU A 164 2.42 9.48 18.30
C LEU A 164 1.49 10.07 19.38
N PRO A 165 1.37 11.40 19.48
CA PRO A 165 0.46 12.04 20.42
C PRO A 165 -1.01 11.71 20.13
N GLY A 166 -1.70 11.21 21.14
CA GLY A 166 -3.08 10.75 21.05
C GLY A 166 -3.21 9.35 21.60
N SER A 167 -4.41 8.81 21.62
CA SER A 167 -4.62 7.37 21.82
C SER A 167 -5.56 6.87 20.75
N LEU A 168 -5.17 5.78 20.10
CA LEU A 168 -6.04 5.02 19.20
C LEU A 168 -6.78 3.97 20.04
N ARG A 169 -8.10 3.92 19.92
CA ARG A 169 -8.93 2.87 20.53
C ARG A 169 -9.72 2.17 19.44
N GLU A 170 -9.55 0.86 19.37
CA GLU A 170 -10.42 0.01 18.57
C GLU A 170 -11.78 -0.12 19.28
N LEU A 171 -12.85 0.06 18.51
CA LEU A 171 -14.22 -0.04 18.96
C LEU A 171 -14.94 -1.04 18.06
N GLU A 172 -15.63 -2.01 18.66
CA GLU A 172 -16.48 -2.94 17.95
C GLU A 172 -17.94 -2.53 18.13
N PHE A 173 -18.65 -2.37 17.02
CA PHE A 173 -20.06 -2.04 16.99
C PHE A 173 -20.83 -3.24 16.45
N THR A 174 -21.64 -3.87 17.31
CA THR A 174 -22.52 -4.96 16.89
C THR A 174 -23.71 -4.40 16.10
N ILE A 175 -23.95 -4.93 14.91
CA ILE A 175 -25.11 -4.56 14.09
C ILE A 175 -26.12 -5.71 14.09
N PRO A 176 -27.39 -5.47 14.45
CA PRO A 176 -28.43 -6.49 14.38
C PRO A 176 -28.53 -7.09 12.97
N GLY A 177 -28.36 -8.41 12.86
CA GLY A 177 -28.46 -9.14 11.59
C GLY A 177 -27.26 -9.01 10.66
N GLY A 178 -26.15 -8.41 11.10
CA GLY A 178 -24.93 -8.25 10.31
C GLY A 178 -23.67 -8.67 11.07
N SER A 179 -22.53 -8.65 10.37
CA SER A 179 -21.21 -8.78 11.00
C SER A 179 -20.89 -7.53 11.83
N PRO A 180 -20.15 -7.67 12.94
CA PRO A 180 -19.70 -6.52 13.72
C PRO A 180 -18.83 -5.58 12.87
N ILE A 181 -18.93 -4.28 13.13
CA ILE A 181 -18.09 -3.25 12.50
C ILE A 181 -16.99 -2.84 13.46
N THR A 182 -15.75 -2.92 13.00
CA THR A 182 -14.60 -2.34 13.69
C THR A 182 -14.41 -0.88 13.27
N GLY A 183 -14.33 0.02 14.24
CA GLY A 183 -13.98 1.42 14.05
C GLY A 183 -12.80 1.82 14.93
N PHE A 184 -12.07 2.85 14.52
CA PHE A 184 -10.96 3.39 15.30
C PHE A 184 -11.29 4.80 15.78
N CYS A 185 -11.18 5.03 17.09
CA CYS A 185 -11.35 6.34 17.70
C CYS A 185 -9.98 6.94 18.03
N ILE A 186 -9.69 8.12 17.48
CA ILE A 186 -8.48 8.88 17.79
C ILE A 186 -8.83 9.91 18.86
N CYS A 187 -8.37 9.69 20.09
CA CYS A 187 -8.56 10.64 21.19
C CYS A 187 -7.32 11.51 21.37
N LEU A 188 -7.47 12.83 21.25
CA LEU A 188 -6.41 13.76 21.63
C LEU A 188 -6.37 13.89 23.16
N LYS A 189 -5.17 13.84 23.75
CA LYS A 189 -5.01 14.17 25.17
C LYS A 189 -5.40 15.63 25.36
N ALA A 190 -6.49 15.88 26.10
CA ALA A 190 -6.92 17.24 26.43
C ALA A 190 -5.80 17.97 27.19
N ARG A 191 -5.22 19.01 26.59
CA ARG A 191 -4.43 20.01 27.33
C ARG A 191 -5.40 21.01 27.93
N GLY A 192 -5.89 20.75 29.14
CA GLY A 192 -6.65 21.74 29.90
C GLY A 192 -7.57 21.13 30.95
N ARG A 193 -7.42 21.58 32.21
CA ARG A 193 -8.46 21.42 33.24
C ARG A 193 -9.77 21.99 32.67
N PHE A 194 -10.77 21.14 32.46
CA PHE A 194 -12.15 21.60 32.54
C PHE A 194 -12.37 22.08 33.99
N ARG A 195 -12.13 23.37 34.26
CA ARG A 195 -12.73 24.01 35.41
C ARG A 195 -14.20 24.12 35.08
N ARG A 196 -15.03 23.32 35.76
CA ARG A 196 -16.46 23.59 35.85
C ARG A 196 -16.58 24.97 36.51
N CYS A 197 -17.17 25.93 35.79
CA CYS A 197 -17.80 27.09 36.42
C CYS A 197 -19.15 26.64 37.01
#